data_AF-A0A848D5S2-F1
#
_entry.id   AF-A0A848D5S2-F1
#
_cell.length_a   1.000
_cell.length_b   1.000
_cell.length_c   1.000
_cell.angle_alpha   90.00
_cell.angle_beta   90.00
_cell.angle_gamma   90.00
#
_symmetry.space_group_name_H-M   'P 1'
#
loop_
_entity.id
_entity.type
_entity.pdbx_description
1 polymer ?
#
loop_
_entity_poly.entity_id
_entity_poly.type
_entity_poly.pdbx_seq_one_letter_code
_entity_poly.pdbx_strand_id
1 'polypeptide(L)'
;MEKRTLYYWSRMYTSQMKEGMDYGELCRTITINIVDFRYLSHTPRYHSIFQLYETEEKFLLTDTLEIHFMELPKLLIKWRRGEVNPRENQLVRWLLLLEASEDEKITQVLEEIAMQEDQTLKKAIDEWERVSQDPEVLLAYEARRKALLDEKSALKRAEKQGEIIGEKRGEKRGIMKVALSMIQKGIDNETIAELTELTQGEIEQLRRQ
;
A
#
# COMPACT_ATOMS: atom_id res chain seq x y z
N MET A 1 -2.12 -1.30 -6.14
CA MET A 1 -2.67 -2.56 -5.54
C MET A 1 -3.73 -3.20 -6.43
N GLU A 2 -4.44 -2.40 -7.23
CA GLU A 2 -5.49 -2.79 -8.17
C GLU A 2 -5.13 -4.02 -9.00
N LYS A 3 -3.98 -3.98 -9.70
CA LYS A 3 -3.54 -5.09 -10.56
C LYS A 3 -3.35 -6.40 -9.79
N ARG A 4 -2.82 -6.31 -8.56
CA ARG A 4 -2.60 -7.47 -7.69
C ARG A 4 -3.93 -8.03 -7.18
N THR A 5 -4.85 -7.16 -6.76
CA THR A 5 -6.21 -7.54 -6.35
C THR A 5 -6.96 -8.23 -7.49
N LEU A 6 -6.91 -7.66 -8.70
CA LEU A 6 -7.54 -8.24 -9.90
C LEU A 6 -6.90 -9.59 -10.29
N TYR A 7 -5.58 -9.72 -10.15
CA TYR A 7 -4.89 -10.99 -10.39
C TYR A 7 -5.32 -12.08 -9.41
N TYR A 8 -5.43 -11.78 -8.12
CA TYR A 8 -5.91 -12.77 -7.15
C TYR A 8 -7.39 -13.10 -7.35
N TRP A 9 -8.22 -12.10 -7.63
CA TRP A 9 -9.62 -12.30 -7.99
C TRP A 9 -9.74 -13.25 -9.20
N SER A 10 -8.99 -13.01 -10.28
CA SER A 10 -9.07 -13.83 -11.49
C SER A 10 -8.60 -15.25 -11.24
N ARG A 11 -7.53 -15.45 -10.46
CA ARG A 11 -7.11 -16.78 -10.02
C ARG A 11 -8.18 -17.50 -9.21
N MET A 12 -8.84 -16.82 -8.27
CA MET A 12 -9.91 -17.40 -7.48
C MET A 12 -11.12 -17.76 -8.35
N TYR A 13 -11.52 -16.86 -9.25
CA TYR A 13 -12.64 -17.08 -10.16
C TYR A 13 -12.40 -18.26 -11.10
N THR A 14 -11.24 -18.29 -11.76
CA THR A 14 -10.85 -19.39 -12.67
C THR A 14 -10.67 -20.72 -11.94
N SER A 15 -10.22 -20.73 -10.68
CA SER A 15 -10.04 -21.96 -9.91
C SER A 15 -11.33 -22.73 -9.60
N GLN A 16 -12.49 -22.09 -9.76
CA GLN A 16 -13.78 -22.75 -9.64
C GLN A 16 -14.04 -23.71 -10.81
N MET A 17 -13.49 -23.40 -11.98
CA MET A 17 -13.74 -24.13 -13.22
C MET A 17 -13.12 -25.52 -13.16
N LYS A 18 -13.92 -26.54 -13.48
CA LYS A 18 -13.48 -27.94 -13.59
C LYS A 18 -13.82 -28.48 -14.97
N GLU A 19 -13.14 -29.56 -15.38
CA GLU A 19 -13.40 -30.21 -16.66
C GLU A 19 -14.87 -30.66 -16.75
N GLY A 20 -15.56 -30.26 -17.82
CA GLY A 20 -16.97 -30.55 -18.04
C GLY A 20 -17.99 -29.61 -17.38
N MET A 21 -17.55 -28.58 -16.62
CA MET A 21 -18.43 -27.58 -16.01
C MET A 21 -18.89 -26.52 -17.02
N ASP A 22 -20.12 -26.00 -16.88
CA ASP A 22 -20.61 -24.88 -17.68
C ASP A 22 -20.21 -23.51 -17.10
N TYR A 23 -20.00 -22.50 -17.94
CA TYR A 23 -19.65 -21.15 -17.48
C TYR A 23 -20.73 -20.48 -16.62
N GLY A 24 -22.01 -20.84 -16.80
CA GLY A 24 -23.13 -20.35 -16.00
C GLY A 24 -23.12 -20.86 -14.55
N GLU A 25 -22.32 -21.89 -14.24
CA GLU A 25 -22.16 -22.41 -12.88
C GLU A 25 -21.13 -21.62 -12.05
N LEU A 26 -20.42 -20.67 -12.66
CA LEU A 26 -19.42 -19.87 -11.95
C LEU A 26 -20.07 -18.95 -10.90
N CYS A 27 -19.64 -19.11 -9.65
CA CYS A 27 -20.18 -18.33 -8.55
C CYS A 27 -19.57 -16.92 -8.49
N ARG A 28 -20.39 -16.00 -7.99
CA ARG A 28 -19.95 -14.66 -7.57
C ARG A 28 -18.71 -14.74 -6.68
N THR A 29 -17.72 -13.92 -7.00
CA THR A 29 -16.42 -13.90 -6.37
C THR A 29 -16.15 -12.53 -5.79
N ILE A 30 -16.07 -12.47 -4.46
CA ILE A 30 -15.83 -11.25 -3.70
C ILE A 30 -14.37 -11.24 -3.25
N THR A 31 -13.66 -10.15 -3.50
CA THR A 31 -12.30 -9.93 -2.97
C THR A 31 -12.32 -8.85 -1.92
N ILE A 32 -11.87 -9.17 -0.71
CA ILE A 32 -11.83 -8.24 0.41
C ILE A 32 -10.38 -7.86 0.70
N ASN A 33 -10.04 -6.60 0.49
CA ASN A 33 -8.73 -6.03 0.81
C ASN A 33 -8.86 -5.25 2.12
N ILE A 34 -8.26 -5.79 3.19
CA ILE A 34 -8.13 -5.09 4.48
C ILE A 34 -6.71 -4.51 4.54
N VAL A 35 -6.59 -3.21 4.78
CA VAL A 35 -5.32 -2.48 4.70
C VAL A 35 -5.12 -1.53 5.87
N ASP A 36 -3.89 -1.45 6.37
CA ASP A 36 -3.42 -0.62 7.49
C ASP A 36 -2.92 0.77 7.04
N PHE A 37 -3.14 1.14 5.78
CA PHE A 37 -2.78 2.45 5.23
C PHE A 37 -3.92 3.08 4.42
N ARG A 38 -3.81 4.39 4.16
CA ARG A 38 -4.75 5.10 3.29
C ARG A 38 -4.37 4.88 1.84
N TYR A 39 -5.24 4.21 1.12
CA TYR A 39 -5.11 3.88 -0.28
C TYR A 39 -6.01 4.76 -1.17
N LEU A 40 -7.30 4.88 -0.81
CA LEU A 40 -8.28 5.60 -1.62
C LEU A 40 -8.35 7.06 -1.16
N SER A 41 -7.50 7.93 -1.70
CA SER A 41 -7.42 9.34 -1.29
C SER A 41 -8.69 10.15 -1.57
N HIS A 42 -9.49 9.75 -2.56
CA HIS A 42 -10.68 10.47 -3.01
C HIS A 42 -11.93 10.27 -2.14
N THR A 43 -11.86 9.43 -1.10
CA THR A 43 -13.02 9.16 -0.24
C THR A 43 -12.63 9.10 1.24
N PRO A 44 -13.42 9.71 2.15
CA PRO A 44 -13.21 9.57 3.58
C PRO A 44 -13.78 8.26 4.15
N ARG A 45 -14.47 7.45 3.34
CA ARG A 45 -15.06 6.18 3.78
C ARG A 45 -13.97 5.17 4.10
N TYR A 46 -14.17 4.41 5.19
CA TYR A 46 -13.29 3.30 5.55
C TYR A 46 -13.60 2.04 4.75
N HIS A 47 -14.83 1.88 4.27
CA HIS A 47 -15.25 0.75 3.44
C HIS A 47 -15.77 1.26 2.09
N SER A 48 -15.14 0.80 1.01
CA SER A 48 -15.54 1.07 -0.36
C SER A 48 -15.73 -0.24 -1.12
N ILE A 49 -16.77 -0.29 -1.95
CA ILE A 49 -17.12 -1.44 -2.79
C ILE A 49 -17.00 -1.01 -4.25
N PHE A 50 -16.34 -1.83 -5.06
CA PHE A 50 -16.17 -1.63 -6.50
C PHE A 50 -16.80 -2.80 -7.24
N GLN A 51 -17.56 -2.47 -8.28
CA GLN A 51 -18.27 -3.41 -9.16
C GLN A 51 -18.09 -2.99 -10.63
N LEU A 52 -18.48 -3.85 -11.57
CA LEU A 52 -18.36 -3.60 -13.00
C LEU A 52 -19.60 -2.89 -13.54
N TYR A 53 -19.42 -1.62 -13.89
CA TYR A 53 -20.47 -0.78 -14.46
C TYR A 53 -20.16 -0.42 -15.91
N GLU A 54 -21.21 -0.26 -16.71
CA GLU A 54 -21.12 0.43 -17.99
C GLU A 54 -20.67 1.89 -17.75
N THR A 55 -19.96 2.45 -18.73
CA THR A 55 -19.26 3.73 -18.64
C THR A 55 -20.14 4.98 -18.68
N GLU A 56 -21.21 5.00 -19.46
CA GLU A 56 -22.05 6.19 -19.69
C GLU A 56 -23.29 6.20 -18.79
N GLU A 57 -24.11 5.15 -18.87
CA GLU A 57 -25.39 4.99 -18.17
C GLU A 57 -25.21 4.42 -16.76
N LYS A 58 -24.03 3.88 -16.44
CA LYS A 58 -23.68 3.35 -15.11
C LYS A 58 -24.59 2.20 -14.63
N PHE A 59 -25.15 1.40 -15.53
CA PHE A 59 -25.82 0.17 -15.12
C PHE A 59 -24.80 -0.95 -14.84
N LEU A 60 -25.16 -1.88 -13.96
CA LEU A 60 -24.31 -2.99 -13.55
C LEU A 60 -24.26 -4.04 -14.67
N LEU A 61 -23.05 -4.44 -15.09
CA LEU A 61 -22.89 -5.51 -16.08
C LEU A 61 -23.24 -6.88 -15.51
N THR A 62 -22.72 -7.18 -14.32
CA THR A 62 -22.95 -8.42 -13.55
C THR A 62 -22.55 -8.19 -12.10
N ASP A 63 -23.16 -8.92 -11.17
CA ASP A 63 -22.77 -8.94 -9.76
C ASP A 63 -21.68 -9.98 -9.44
N THR A 64 -21.14 -10.66 -10.46
CA THR A 64 -20.13 -11.72 -10.32
C THR A 64 -18.82 -11.23 -9.71
N LEU A 65 -18.41 -9.98 -9.99
CA LEU A 65 -17.18 -9.39 -9.48
C LEU A 65 -17.51 -8.29 -8.47
N GLU A 66 -17.00 -8.44 -7.26
CA GLU A 66 -17.06 -7.40 -6.24
C GLU A 66 -15.72 -7.27 -5.50
N ILE A 67 -15.23 -6.04 -5.37
CA ILE A 67 -13.97 -5.75 -4.70
C ILE A 67 -14.23 -4.78 -3.55
N HIS A 68 -13.89 -5.21 -2.34
CA HIS A 68 -13.97 -4.42 -1.13
C HIS A 68 -12.59 -3.87 -0.78
N PHE A 69 -12.54 -2.60 -0.43
CA PHE A 69 -11.41 -1.98 0.25
C PHE A 69 -11.86 -1.51 1.63
N MET A 70 -11.20 -2.03 2.65
CA MET A 70 -11.42 -1.70 4.05
C MET A 70 -10.13 -1.09 4.61
N GLU A 71 -10.11 0.22 4.82
CA GLU A 71 -8.95 1.00 5.27
C GLU A 71 -9.04 1.27 6.77
N LEU A 72 -8.30 0.49 7.56
CA LEU A 72 -8.30 0.54 9.03
C LEU A 72 -7.97 1.93 9.59
N PRO A 73 -7.01 2.71 9.04
CA PRO A 73 -6.73 4.06 9.55
C PRO A 73 -7.94 5.00 9.46
N LYS A 74 -8.81 4.84 8.46
CA LYS A 74 -10.02 5.65 8.32
C LYS A 74 -11.08 5.21 9.32
N LEU A 75 -11.18 3.90 9.58
CA LEU A 75 -12.07 3.34 10.60
C LEU A 75 -11.68 3.86 11.99
N LEU A 76 -10.40 3.79 12.34
CA LEU A 76 -9.89 4.23 13.65
C LEU A 76 -10.18 5.70 13.92
N ILE A 77 -10.04 6.57 12.91
CA ILE A 77 -10.39 8.00 13.04
C ILE A 77 -11.88 8.17 13.35
N LYS A 78 -12.74 7.41 12.66
CA LYS A 78 -14.19 7.45 12.90
C LYS A 78 -14.55 6.91 14.27
N TRP A 79 -13.91 5.84 14.71
CA TRP A 79 -14.09 5.27 16.05
C TRP A 79 -13.69 6.28 17.14
N ARG A 80 -12.52 6.93 17.02
CA ARG A 80 -12.06 7.96 17.97
C ARG A 80 -12.97 9.17 18.04
N ARG A 81 -13.72 9.46 16.98
CA ARG A 81 -14.72 10.53 16.93
C ARG A 81 -16.11 10.09 17.40
N GLY A 82 -16.30 8.82 17.74
CA GLY A 82 -17.61 8.27 18.11
C GLY A 82 -18.58 8.16 16.93
N GLU A 83 -18.10 8.20 15.69
CA GLU A 83 -18.95 8.11 14.49
C GLU A 83 -19.36 6.67 14.15
N VAL A 84 -18.70 5.68 14.75
CA VAL A 84 -19.00 4.25 14.55
C VAL A 84 -19.05 3.53 15.90
N ASN A 85 -19.98 2.60 16.04
CA ASN A 85 -20.19 1.85 17.27
C ASN A 85 -20.04 0.33 17.02
N PRO A 86 -19.07 -0.36 17.66
CA PRO A 86 -18.91 -1.81 17.53
C PRO A 86 -20.07 -2.62 18.13
N ARG A 87 -20.88 -2.05 19.03
CA ARG A 87 -22.09 -2.72 19.55
C ARG A 87 -23.17 -2.83 18.48
N GLU A 88 -23.35 -1.77 17.69
CA GLU A 88 -24.38 -1.71 16.66
C GLU A 88 -23.95 -2.32 15.32
N ASN A 89 -22.65 -2.28 15.01
CA ASN A 89 -22.13 -2.71 13.72
C ASN A 89 -21.11 -3.84 13.86
N GLN A 90 -21.51 -5.04 13.43
CA GLN A 90 -20.68 -6.24 13.51
C GLN A 90 -19.41 -6.16 12.64
N LEU A 91 -19.47 -5.51 11.46
CA LEU A 91 -18.29 -5.32 10.63
C LEU A 91 -17.26 -4.43 11.34
N VAL A 92 -17.72 -3.34 11.96
CA VAL A 92 -16.84 -2.46 12.76
C VAL A 92 -16.23 -3.23 13.92
N ARG A 93 -17.02 -4.04 14.62
CA ARG A 93 -16.55 -4.91 15.72
C ARG A 93 -15.39 -5.82 15.29
N TRP A 94 -15.56 -6.54 14.18
CA TRP A 94 -14.52 -7.44 13.66
C TRP A 94 -13.30 -6.71 13.12
N LEU A 95 -13.47 -5.57 12.45
CA LEU A 95 -12.34 -4.79 11.96
C LEU A 95 -11.53 -4.16 13.11
N LEU A 96 -12.19 -3.73 14.18
CA LEU A 96 -11.51 -3.22 15.37
C LEU A 96 -10.75 -4.32 16.11
N LEU A 97 -11.22 -5.58 16.08
CA LEU A 97 -10.48 -6.70 16.67
C LEU A 97 -9.08 -6.85 16.08
N LEU A 98 -8.91 -6.58 14.78
CA LEU A 98 -7.60 -6.63 14.11
C LEU A 98 -6.61 -5.57 14.64
N GLU A 99 -7.13 -4.49 15.23
CA GLU A 99 -6.35 -3.37 15.78
C GLU A 99 -6.24 -3.45 17.32
N ALA A 100 -6.96 -4.39 17.96
CA ALA A 100 -7.03 -4.49 19.41
C ALA A 100 -5.65 -4.74 20.06
N SER A 101 -4.75 -5.46 19.39
CA SER A 101 -3.39 -5.68 19.91
C SER A 101 -2.57 -4.40 20.06
N GLU A 102 -2.93 -3.32 19.37
CA GLU A 102 -2.19 -2.06 19.37
C GLU A 102 -2.90 -0.92 20.14
N ASP A 103 -4.19 -1.07 20.49
CA ASP A 103 -4.98 -0.03 21.17
C ASP A 103 -5.81 -0.63 22.34
N GLU A 104 -5.32 -0.41 23.56
CA GLU A 104 -5.92 -0.92 24.80
C GLU A 104 -7.38 -0.52 25.00
N LYS A 105 -7.79 0.67 24.50
CA LYS A 105 -9.18 1.12 24.59
C LYS A 105 -10.09 0.29 23.70
N ILE A 106 -9.61 -0.12 22.53
CA ILE A 106 -10.36 -0.99 21.63
C ILE A 106 -10.54 -2.36 22.29
N THR A 107 -9.47 -2.90 22.87
CA THR A 107 -9.49 -4.18 23.58
C THR A 107 -10.52 -4.20 24.69
N GLN A 108 -10.51 -3.20 25.59
CA GLN A 108 -11.46 -3.11 26.70
C GLN A 108 -12.92 -3.08 26.21
N VAL A 109 -13.21 -2.29 25.16
CA VAL A 109 -14.56 -2.22 24.59
C VAL A 109 -14.98 -3.56 23.99
N LEU A 110 -14.09 -4.25 23.27
CA LEU A 110 -14.40 -5.53 22.64
C LEU A 110 -14.55 -6.66 23.66
N GLU A 111 -13.73 -6.69 24.71
CA GLU A 111 -13.87 -7.63 25.83
C GLU A 111 -15.21 -7.46 26.54
N GLU A 112 -15.63 -6.21 26.79
CA GLU A 112 -16.93 -5.95 27.40
C GLU A 112 -18.08 -6.49 26.53
N ILE A 113 -18.02 -6.24 25.22
CA ILE A 113 -19.00 -6.76 24.25
C ILE A 113 -18.97 -8.30 24.20
N ALA A 114 -17.78 -8.90 24.20
CA ALA A 114 -17.61 -10.35 24.18
C ALA A 114 -18.19 -11.03 25.42
N MET A 115 -18.06 -10.39 26.59
CA MET A 115 -18.60 -10.89 27.85
C MET A 115 -20.11 -10.71 27.97
N GLN A 116 -20.65 -9.60 27.48
CA GLN A 116 -22.05 -9.23 27.69
C GLN A 116 -22.99 -9.67 26.56
N GLU A 117 -22.53 -9.69 25.31
CA GLU A 117 -23.40 -9.72 24.14
C GLU A 117 -23.02 -10.78 23.10
N ASP A 118 -21.74 -11.13 22.94
CA ASP A 118 -21.28 -11.92 21.80
C ASP A 118 -20.28 -13.04 22.17
N GLN A 119 -20.82 -14.24 22.36
CA GLN A 119 -20.05 -15.44 22.64
C GLN A 119 -19.11 -15.84 21.48
N THR A 120 -19.41 -15.44 20.25
CA THR A 120 -18.56 -15.72 19.08
C THR A 120 -17.33 -14.83 19.12
N LEU A 121 -17.51 -13.55 19.42
CA LEU A 121 -16.40 -12.62 19.63
C LEU A 121 -15.50 -13.11 20.77
N LYS A 122 -16.09 -13.57 21.88
CA LYS A 122 -15.33 -14.14 23.00
C LYS A 122 -14.42 -15.28 22.58
N LYS A 123 -14.97 -16.28 21.89
CA LYS A 123 -14.18 -17.41 21.37
C LYS A 123 -13.06 -16.96 20.44
N ALA A 124 -13.30 -15.93 19.62
CA ALA A 124 -12.28 -15.40 18.72
C ALA A 124 -11.15 -14.71 19.48
N ILE A 125 -11.45 -13.94 20.54
CA ILE A 125 -10.45 -13.33 21.42
C ILE A 125 -9.64 -14.41 22.14
N ASP A 126 -10.30 -15.39 22.74
CA ASP A 126 -9.64 -16.49 23.47
C ASP A 126 -8.68 -17.27 22.56
N GLU A 127 -9.12 -17.59 21.33
CA GLU A 127 -8.30 -18.31 20.36
C GLU A 127 -7.15 -17.44 19.82
N TRP A 128 -7.38 -16.15 19.61
CA TRP A 128 -6.34 -15.19 19.23
C TRP A 128 -5.24 -15.13 20.28
N GLU A 129 -5.62 -15.05 21.56
CA GLU A 129 -4.67 -15.05 22.68
C GLU A 129 -3.89 -16.37 22.76
N ARG A 130 -4.59 -17.51 22.61
CA ARG A 130 -3.96 -18.84 22.59
C ARG A 130 -2.91 -18.96 21.48
N VAL A 131 -3.26 -18.55 20.26
CA VAL A 131 -2.36 -18.59 19.09
C VAL A 131 -1.20 -17.62 19.26
N SER A 132 -1.43 -16.47 19.90
CA SER A 132 -0.38 -15.49 20.20
C SER A 132 0.62 -15.97 21.26
N GLN A 133 0.25 -16.98 22.05
CA GLN A 133 1.13 -17.60 23.06
C GLN A 133 1.91 -18.82 22.50
N ASP A 134 1.64 -19.26 21.28
CA ASP A 134 2.36 -20.36 20.64
C ASP A 134 3.76 -19.88 20.18
N PRO A 135 4.86 -20.44 20.73
CA PRO A 135 6.21 -20.04 20.38
C PRO A 135 6.55 -20.20 18.89
N GLU A 136 5.98 -21.19 18.20
CA GLU A 136 6.24 -21.40 16.77
C GLU A 136 5.55 -20.34 15.93
N VAL A 137 4.32 -19.96 16.30
CA VAL A 137 3.56 -18.90 15.64
C VAL A 137 4.19 -17.54 15.87
N LEU A 138 4.64 -17.26 17.10
CA LEU A 138 5.39 -16.05 17.43
C LEU A 138 6.66 -15.94 16.60
N LEU A 139 7.44 -17.02 16.51
CA LEU A 139 8.68 -17.05 15.72
C LEU A 139 8.41 -16.81 14.22
N ALA A 140 7.37 -17.44 13.66
CA ALA A 140 6.97 -17.22 12.27
C ALA A 140 6.47 -15.78 12.03
N TYR A 141 5.72 -15.22 12.97
CA TYR A 141 5.26 -13.83 12.93
C TYR A 141 6.44 -12.85 13.00
N GLU A 142 7.36 -13.02 13.95
CA GLU A 142 8.56 -12.19 14.09
C GLU A 142 9.45 -12.25 12.85
N ALA A 143 9.65 -13.44 12.28
CA ALA A 143 10.41 -13.61 11.04
C ALA A 143 9.76 -12.85 9.88
N ARG A 144 8.43 -12.92 9.74
CA ARG A 144 7.68 -12.18 8.73
C ARG A 144 7.76 -10.66 8.96
N ARG A 145 7.60 -10.22 10.21
CA ARG A 145 7.68 -8.80 10.59
C ARG A 145 9.07 -8.23 10.32
N LYS A 146 10.13 -8.99 10.65
CA LYS A 146 11.51 -8.65 10.32
C LYS A 146 11.70 -8.51 8.81
N ALA A 147 11.21 -9.46 8.02
CA ALA A 147 11.31 -9.39 6.56
C ALA A 147 10.64 -8.13 5.97
N LEU A 148 9.45 -7.77 6.46
CA LEU A 148 8.75 -6.54 6.05
C LEU A 148 9.54 -5.27 6.44
N LEU A 149 10.11 -5.22 7.63
CA LEU A 149 10.94 -4.10 8.08
C LEU A 149 12.24 -3.98 7.27
N ASP A 150 12.87 -5.10 6.95
CA ASP A 150 14.07 -5.16 6.11
C ASP A 150 13.76 -4.70 4.69
N GLU A 151 12.64 -5.12 4.10
CA GLU A 151 12.16 -4.68 2.79
C GLU A 151 11.91 -3.17 2.76
N LYS A 152 11.15 -2.64 3.74
CA LYS A 152 10.89 -1.20 3.88
C LYS A 152 12.18 -0.39 4.04
N SER A 153 13.13 -0.91 4.83
CA SER A 153 14.45 -0.30 5.03
C SER A 153 15.31 -0.36 3.77
N ALA A 154 15.21 -1.42 2.98
CA ALA A 154 15.89 -1.55 1.70
C ALA A 154 15.32 -0.56 0.66
N LEU A 155 14.00 -0.45 0.54
CA LEU A 155 13.32 0.53 -0.31
C LEU A 155 13.75 1.97 0.02
N LYS A 156 13.69 2.35 1.30
CA LYS A 156 14.11 3.68 1.74
C LYS A 156 15.58 3.98 1.43
N ARG A 157 16.46 2.98 1.58
CA ARG A 157 17.88 3.10 1.18
C ARG A 157 18.01 3.28 -0.32
N ALA A 158 17.27 2.54 -1.13
CA ALA A 158 17.28 2.64 -2.58
C ALA A 158 16.77 4.01 -3.06
N GLU A 159 15.68 4.54 -2.47
CA GLU A 159 15.19 5.89 -2.75
C GLU A 159 16.24 6.95 -2.44
N LYS A 160 16.80 6.93 -1.23
CA LYS A 160 17.84 7.89 -0.82
C LYS A 160 19.07 7.83 -1.73
N GLN A 161 19.49 6.62 -2.11
CA GLN A 161 20.61 6.46 -3.04
C GLN A 161 20.25 7.00 -4.44
N GLY A 162 19.01 6.77 -4.89
CA GLY A 162 18.46 7.32 -6.12
C GLY A 162 18.47 8.85 -6.13
N GLU A 163 18.05 9.49 -5.03
CA GLU A 163 18.10 10.95 -4.86
C GLU A 163 19.54 11.48 -4.95
N ILE A 164 20.49 10.88 -4.22
CA ILE A 164 21.91 11.28 -4.26
C ILE A 164 22.49 11.16 -5.68
N ILE A 165 22.20 10.06 -6.37
CA ILE A 165 22.66 9.86 -7.76
C ILE A 165 21.99 10.87 -8.69
N GLY A 166 20.70 11.15 -8.47
CA GLY A 166 19.93 12.13 -9.24
C GLY A 166 20.49 13.54 -9.10
N GLU A 167 20.80 13.95 -7.87
CA GLU A 167 21.39 15.25 -7.55
C GLU A 167 22.77 15.42 -8.21
N LYS A 168 23.68 14.45 -8.02
CA LYS A 168 25.02 14.48 -8.67
C LYS A 168 24.93 14.53 -10.19
N ARG A 169 24.01 13.78 -10.79
CA ARG A 169 23.77 13.82 -12.25
C ARG A 169 23.18 15.17 -12.68
N GLY A 170 22.28 15.74 -11.89
CA GLY A 170 21.68 17.05 -12.13
C GLY A 170 22.71 18.16 -12.10
N GLU A 171 23.57 18.17 -11.08
CA GLU A 171 24.67 19.10 -10.91
C GLU A 171 25.65 19.02 -12.09
N LYS A 172 26.16 17.82 -12.43
CA LYS A 172 27.07 17.64 -13.58
C LYS A 172 26.43 18.09 -14.91
N ARG A 173 25.14 17.80 -15.13
CA ARG A 173 24.41 18.28 -16.33
C ARG A 173 24.24 19.80 -16.32
N GLY A 174 24.02 20.41 -15.16
CA GLY A 174 23.97 21.86 -14.99
C GLY A 174 25.29 22.53 -15.36
N ILE A 175 26.38 22.04 -14.78
CA ILE A 175 27.75 22.49 -15.06
C ILE A 175 28.07 22.37 -16.56
N MET A 176 27.77 21.23 -17.18
CA MET A 176 27.97 21.04 -18.62
C MET A 176 27.15 22.02 -19.49
N LYS A 177 25.90 22.31 -19.13
CA LYS A 177 25.08 23.30 -19.84
C LYS A 177 25.64 24.72 -19.72
N VAL A 178 26.14 25.09 -18.54
CA VAL A 178 26.79 26.38 -18.31
C VAL A 178 28.07 26.49 -19.13
N ALA A 179 28.92 25.45 -19.11
CA ALA A 179 30.14 25.39 -19.91
C ALA A 179 29.86 25.52 -21.42
N LEU A 180 28.86 24.81 -21.95
CA LEU A 180 28.42 24.95 -23.35
C LEU A 180 27.98 26.38 -23.67
N SER A 181 27.23 27.03 -22.77
CA SER A 181 26.79 28.42 -22.94
C SER A 181 27.97 29.40 -22.92
N MET A 182 29.00 29.13 -22.11
CA MET A 182 30.25 29.92 -22.08
C MET A 182 31.08 29.75 -23.35
N ILE A 183 31.17 28.51 -23.87
CA ILE A 183 31.82 28.20 -25.16
C ILE A 183 31.15 28.97 -26.30
N GLN A 184 29.81 28.96 -26.36
CA GLN A 184 29.04 29.69 -27.38
C GLN A 184 29.25 31.20 -27.32
N LYS A 185 29.55 31.75 -26.13
CA LYS A 185 29.88 33.17 -25.95
C LYS A 185 31.34 33.51 -26.23
N GLY A 186 32.17 32.54 -26.62
CA GLY A 186 33.57 32.76 -26.99
C GLY A 186 34.53 32.89 -25.81
N ILE A 187 34.14 32.43 -24.61
CA ILE A 187 35.04 32.39 -23.44
C ILE A 187 36.13 31.33 -23.70
N ASP A 188 37.36 31.60 -23.26
CA ASP A 188 38.50 30.70 -23.41
C ASP A 188 38.44 29.48 -22.46
N ASN A 189 39.25 28.46 -22.75
CA ASN A 189 39.21 27.20 -22.01
C ASN A 189 39.75 27.29 -20.58
N GLU A 190 40.69 28.21 -20.30
CA GLU A 190 41.25 28.37 -18.96
C GLU A 190 40.20 28.98 -18.03
N THR A 191 39.52 30.03 -18.47
CA THR A 191 38.43 30.67 -17.72
C THR A 191 37.24 29.72 -17.49
N ILE A 192 36.91 28.87 -18.47
CA ILE A 192 35.82 27.88 -18.31
C ILE A 192 36.22 26.79 -17.30
N ALA A 193 37.47 26.30 -17.36
CA ALA A 193 37.97 25.30 -16.42
C ALA A 193 37.95 25.83 -14.97
N GLU A 194 38.34 27.09 -14.77
CA GLU A 194 38.33 27.73 -13.46
C GLU A 194 36.90 27.91 -12.89
N LEU A 195 35.93 28.29 -13.73
CA LEU A 195 34.56 28.58 -13.28
C LEU A 195 33.64 27.36 -13.15
N THR A 196 33.97 26.26 -13.85
CA THR A 196 33.10 25.07 -13.92
C THR A 196 33.73 23.83 -13.30
N GLU A 197 34.99 23.93 -12.87
CA GLU A 197 35.82 22.83 -12.35
C GLU A 197 35.92 21.62 -13.30
N LEU A 198 35.60 21.82 -14.59
CA LEU A 198 35.73 20.80 -15.62
C LEU A 198 37.19 20.65 -16.05
N THR A 199 37.59 19.43 -16.37
CA THR A 199 38.92 19.17 -16.91
C THR A 199 39.04 19.72 -18.34
N GLN A 200 40.26 20.08 -18.77
CA GLN A 200 40.50 20.53 -20.15
C GLN A 200 40.01 19.51 -21.19
N GLY A 201 40.16 18.22 -20.92
CA GLY A 201 39.65 17.16 -21.80
C GLY A 201 38.12 17.11 -21.91
N GLU A 202 37.39 17.40 -20.83
CA GLU A 202 35.92 17.49 -20.85
C GLU A 202 35.45 18.73 -21.63
N ILE A 203 36.14 19.87 -21.48
CA ILE A 203 35.84 21.12 -22.20
C ILE A 203 36.13 20.96 -23.71
N GLU A 204 37.24 20.31 -24.08
CA GLU A 204 37.55 20.02 -25.47
C GLU A 204 36.53 19.08 -26.12
N GLN A 205 36.03 18.08 -25.39
CA GLN A 205 34.94 17.24 -25.88
C GLN A 205 33.65 18.03 -26.11
N LEU A 206 33.31 18.95 -25.20
CA LEU A 206 32.13 19.82 -25.35
C LEU A 206 32.26 20.79 -26.54
N ARG A 207 33.47 21.21 -26.92
CA ARG A 207 33.72 22.03 -28.12
C ARG A 207 33.64 21.25 -29.44
N ARG A 208 33.82 19.93 -29.38
CA ARG A 208 33.77 19.05 -30.56
C ARG A 208 32.35 18.58 -30.88
N GLN A 209 31.39 18.82 -29.98
CA GLN A 209 29.95 18.63 -30.21
C GLN A 209 29.36 19.84 -30.94
#